data_AF-A0A7C6FDH3-F1
#
_entry.id   AF-A0A7C6FDH3-F1
#
_cell.length_a   1.000
_cell.length_b   1.000
_cell.length_c   1.000
_cell.angle_alpha   90.00
_cell.angle_beta   90.00
_cell.angle_gamma   90.00
#
_symmetry.space_group_name_H-M   'P 1'
#
loop_
_entity.id
_entity.type
_entity.pdbx_description
1 polymer ?
#
loop_
_entity_poly.entity_id
_entity_poly.type
_entity_poly.pdbx_seq_one_letter_code
_entity_poly.pdbx_strand_id
1 'polypeptide(L)'
;MNNNARHNRIAINQFRKELKAMFDDIREIDEKVLTKAVSIGVKDVKANTNVVTSFMRKSWRSTPVKKSADGVSKAINNYMDYAPHVNYGHRIVNNKKETVGFVKGQFMLEKAVGKVDKAIVKEFKKEVERVNRKHDK
;
A
#
# COMPACT_ATOMS: atom_id res chain seq x y z
N MET A 1 -28.15 39.16 29.10
CA MET A 1 -26.94 38.31 29.01
C MET A 1 -26.08 38.78 27.83
N ASN A 2 -24.82 39.08 28.07
CA ASN A 2 -23.91 39.81 27.18
C ASN A 2 -23.75 39.09 25.82
N ASN A 3 -24.17 39.77 24.73
CA ASN A 3 -24.20 39.25 23.36
C ASN A 3 -22.81 38.73 22.90
N ASN A 4 -21.73 39.38 23.36
CA ASN A 4 -20.34 39.04 23.03
C ASN A 4 -19.96 37.62 23.47
N ALA A 5 -20.31 37.22 24.70
CA ALA A 5 -19.98 35.89 25.21
C ALA A 5 -20.64 34.76 24.39
N ARG A 6 -21.87 34.99 23.92
CA ARG A 6 -22.57 34.04 23.04
C ARG A 6 -21.89 33.95 21.67
N HIS A 7 -21.53 35.09 21.07
CA HIS A 7 -20.83 35.12 19.78
C HIS A 7 -19.47 34.42 19.84
N ASN A 8 -18.66 34.71 20.86
CA ASN A 8 -17.36 34.06 21.04
C ASN A 8 -17.50 32.55 21.19
N ARG A 9 -18.47 32.08 21.99
CA ARG A 9 -18.73 30.65 22.16
C ARG A 9 -19.13 29.98 20.83
N ILE A 10 -19.95 30.65 20.01
CA ILE A 10 -20.35 30.12 18.70
C ILE A 10 -19.13 29.99 17.77
N ALA A 11 -18.28 31.01 17.69
CA ALA A 11 -17.07 30.98 16.88
C ALA A 11 -16.11 29.85 17.30
N ILE A 12 -15.84 29.72 18.60
CA ILE A 12 -14.97 28.64 19.12
C ILE A 12 -15.56 27.26 18.83
N ASN A 13 -16.87 27.08 18.97
CA ASN A 13 -17.51 25.80 18.65
C ASN A 13 -17.44 25.47 17.15
N GLN A 14 -17.52 26.50 16.29
CA GLN A 14 -17.35 26.34 14.85
C GLN A 14 -15.93 25.91 14.50
N PHE A 15 -14.90 26.56 15.04
CA PHE A 15 -13.50 26.15 14.84
C PHE A 15 -13.25 24.71 15.32
N ARG A 16 -13.81 24.32 16.46
CA ARG A 16 -13.71 22.93 16.96
C ARG A 16 -14.34 21.92 16.00
N LYS A 17 -15.47 22.28 15.39
CA LYS A 17 -16.16 21.43 14.41
C LYS A 17 -15.33 21.27 13.14
N GLU A 18 -14.73 22.36 12.66
CA GLU A 18 -13.84 22.36 11.48
C GLU A 18 -12.58 21.53 11.73
N LEU A 19 -11.90 21.75 12.86
CA LEU A 19 -10.72 20.97 13.24
C LEU A 19 -11.04 19.47 13.38
N LYS A 20 -12.20 19.12 13.94
CA LYS A 20 -12.63 17.73 14.04
C LYS A 20 -12.88 17.11 12.65
N ALA A 21 -13.54 17.84 11.76
CA ALA A 21 -13.77 17.38 10.39
C ALA A 21 -12.45 17.16 9.63
N MET A 22 -11.48 18.07 9.78
CA MET A 22 -10.14 17.91 9.21
C MET A 22 -9.40 16.71 9.82
N PHE A 23 -9.48 16.51 11.13
CA PHE A 23 -8.90 15.35 11.80
C PHE A 23 -9.48 14.03 11.27
N ASP A 24 -10.80 13.95 11.08
CA ASP A 24 -11.44 12.76 10.51
C ASP A 24 -10.94 12.48 9.08
N ASP A 25 -10.75 13.50 8.24
CA ASP A 25 -10.17 13.33 6.90
C ASP A 25 -8.69 12.87 6.94
N ILE A 26 -7.89 13.38 7.89
CA ILE A 26 -6.49 13.00 8.07
C ILE A 26 -6.37 11.52 8.44
N ARG A 27 -7.29 11.01 9.28
CA ARG A 27 -7.34 9.60 9.71
C ARG A 27 -7.62 8.61 8.58
N GLU A 28 -8.04 9.08 7.41
CA GLU A 28 -8.27 8.23 6.23
C GLU A 28 -7.10 8.25 5.23
N ILE A 29 -6.12 9.13 5.42
CA ILE A 29 -5.01 9.32 4.46
C ILE A 29 -4.20 8.02 4.33
N ASP A 30 -3.81 7.43 5.45
CA ASP A 30 -3.00 6.21 5.50
C ASP A 30 -3.63 5.04 4.71
N GLU A 31 -4.92 4.78 4.91
CA GLU A 31 -5.68 3.76 4.21
C GLU A 31 -5.75 4.02 2.70
N LYS A 32 -6.04 5.27 2.30
CA LYS A 32 -6.13 5.66 0.89
C LYS A 32 -4.78 5.53 0.19
N VAL A 33 -3.73 6.02 0.84
CA VAL A 33 -2.35 5.95 0.34
C VAL A 33 -1.91 4.50 0.18
N LEU A 34 -2.05 3.70 1.23
CA LEU A 34 -1.59 2.31 1.21
C LEU A 34 -2.37 1.47 0.19
N THR A 35 -3.68 1.69 0.10
CA THR A 35 -4.54 0.98 -0.88
C THR A 35 -4.10 1.25 -2.31
N LYS A 36 -3.87 2.53 -2.66
CA LYS A 36 -3.43 2.92 -4.00
C LYS A 36 -2.03 2.41 -4.30
N ALA A 37 -1.09 2.59 -3.36
CA ALA A 37 0.30 2.18 -3.55
C ALA A 37 0.43 0.66 -3.72
N VAL A 38 -0.22 -0.14 -2.88
CA VAL A 38 -0.19 -1.61 -3.01
C VAL A 38 -0.89 -2.09 -4.29
N SER A 39 -1.96 -1.42 -4.74
CA SER A 39 -2.59 -1.74 -6.04
C SER A 39 -1.62 -1.55 -7.21
N ILE A 40 -0.80 -0.50 -7.17
CA ILE A 40 0.29 -0.28 -8.14
C ILE A 40 1.31 -1.42 -8.05
N GLY A 41 1.71 -1.81 -6.84
CA GLY A 41 2.60 -2.95 -6.61
C GLY A 41 2.07 -4.27 -7.18
N VAL A 42 0.79 -4.58 -6.97
CA VAL A 42 0.16 -5.78 -7.55
C VAL A 42 0.17 -5.76 -9.08
N LYS A 43 -0.08 -4.60 -9.70
CA LYS A 43 0.02 -4.47 -11.16
C LYS A 43 1.46 -4.68 -11.64
N ASP A 44 2.42 -4.14 -10.91
CA ASP A 44 3.85 -4.23 -11.24
C ASP A 44 4.40 -5.65 -11.12
N VAL A 45 4.15 -6.33 -10.00
CA VAL A 45 4.60 -7.72 -9.80
C VAL A 45 3.99 -8.63 -10.88
N LYS A 46 2.73 -8.39 -11.26
CA LYS A 46 2.08 -9.12 -12.37
C LYS A 46 2.71 -8.83 -13.72
N ALA A 47 3.16 -7.61 -13.99
CA ALA A 47 3.83 -7.27 -15.23
C ALA A 47 5.23 -7.91 -15.30
N ASN A 48 5.91 -8.00 -14.16
CA ASN A 48 7.26 -8.57 -14.06
C ASN A 48 7.29 -10.11 -13.98
N THR A 49 6.15 -10.77 -13.74
CA THR A 49 6.08 -12.24 -13.64
C THR A 49 5.98 -12.88 -15.02
N ASN A 50 6.90 -13.78 -15.34
CA ASN A 50 6.89 -14.54 -16.59
C ASN A 50 5.58 -15.36 -16.78
N VAL A 51 5.16 -15.53 -18.03
CA VAL A 51 3.86 -16.12 -18.41
C VAL A 51 4.05 -17.49 -19.05
N VAL A 52 4.80 -18.39 -18.41
CA VAL A 52 4.95 -19.77 -18.93
C VAL A 52 3.60 -20.50 -18.87
N THR A 53 2.98 -20.56 -17.68
CA THR A 53 1.64 -21.15 -17.49
C THR A 53 0.58 -20.12 -17.10
N SER A 54 0.98 -18.85 -16.93
CA SER A 54 0.17 -17.74 -16.41
C SER A 54 -0.34 -17.86 -14.95
N PHE A 55 -0.33 -19.04 -14.34
CA PHE A 55 -0.90 -19.25 -13.01
C PHE A 55 -0.24 -18.36 -11.96
N MET A 56 1.09 -18.42 -11.80
CA MET A 56 1.81 -17.58 -10.84
C MET A 56 1.51 -16.09 -11.00
N ARG A 57 1.42 -15.60 -12.24
CA ARG A 57 1.05 -14.21 -12.54
C ARG A 57 -0.36 -13.89 -12.04
N LYS A 58 -1.34 -14.77 -12.29
CA LYS A 58 -2.73 -14.61 -11.83
C LYS A 58 -2.84 -14.72 -10.30
N SER A 59 -1.91 -15.44 -9.67
CA SER A 59 -1.89 -15.69 -8.22
C SER A 59 -1.45 -14.52 -7.36
N TRP A 60 -0.81 -13.50 -7.93
CA TRP A 60 -0.47 -12.29 -7.19
C TRP A 60 -1.72 -11.51 -6.78
N ARG A 61 -1.84 -11.24 -5.49
CA ARG A 61 -2.96 -10.49 -4.90
C ARG A 61 -2.47 -9.61 -3.76
N SER A 62 -3.34 -8.71 -3.31
CA SER A 62 -3.13 -7.99 -2.06
C SER A 62 -4.09 -8.48 -1.00
N THR A 63 -3.67 -8.50 0.25
CA THR A 63 -4.59 -8.69 1.38
C THR A 63 -5.59 -7.53 1.47
N PRO A 64 -6.72 -7.69 2.17
CA PRO A 64 -7.52 -6.56 2.62
C PRO A 64 -6.67 -5.59 3.46
N VAL A 65 -7.12 -4.33 3.54
CA VAL A 65 -6.55 -3.38 4.50
C VAL A 65 -6.91 -3.83 5.91
N LYS A 66 -5.93 -3.82 6.82
CA LYS A 66 -6.13 -4.06 8.25
C LYS A 66 -5.73 -2.81 9.03
N LYS A 67 -6.59 -2.39 9.95
CA LYS A 67 -6.32 -1.31 10.91
C LYS A 67 -6.01 -1.92 12.27
N SER A 68 -4.94 -1.50 12.90
CA SER A 68 -4.54 -1.87 14.26
C SER A 68 -4.11 -0.63 15.05
N ALA A 69 -3.75 -0.81 16.32
CA ALA A 69 -3.14 0.25 17.12
C ALA A 69 -1.83 0.76 16.49
N ASP A 70 -1.10 -0.11 15.79
CA ASP A 70 0.17 0.21 15.11
C ASP A 70 -0.02 0.88 13.74
N GLY A 71 -1.26 1.14 13.33
CA GLY A 71 -1.61 1.82 12.08
C GLY A 71 -2.28 0.92 11.05
N VAL A 72 -1.94 1.13 9.78
CA VAL A 72 -2.60 0.45 8.65
C VAL A 72 -1.64 -0.47 7.93
N SER A 73 -2.06 -1.71 7.68
CA SER A 73 -1.26 -2.72 6.97
C SER A 73 -2.01 -3.35 5.79
N LYS A 74 -1.24 -3.69 4.76
CA LYS A 74 -1.69 -4.38 3.54
C LYS A 74 -0.49 -5.01 2.87
N ALA A 75 -0.57 -6.30 2.53
CA ALA A 75 0.54 -7.05 1.96
C ALA A 75 0.24 -7.50 0.52
N ILE A 76 1.30 -7.75 -0.26
CA ILE A 76 1.24 -8.45 -1.55
C ILE A 76 1.64 -9.90 -1.30
N ASN A 77 0.84 -10.85 -1.80
CA ASN A 77 1.12 -12.27 -1.66
C ASN A 77 0.89 -13.04 -2.96
N ASN A 78 1.48 -14.24 -3.02
CA ASN A 78 1.25 -15.24 -4.05
C ASN A 78 0.90 -16.56 -3.37
N TYR A 79 -0.10 -17.27 -3.88
CA TYR A 79 -0.53 -18.55 -3.29
C TYR A 79 0.19 -19.77 -3.89
N MET A 80 1.03 -19.61 -4.91
CA MET A 80 1.76 -20.74 -5.50
C MET A 80 2.97 -21.10 -4.63
N ASP A 81 3.06 -22.35 -4.19
CA ASP A 81 4.18 -22.82 -3.35
C ASP A 81 5.55 -22.66 -4.01
N TYR A 82 5.61 -22.73 -5.34
CA TYR A 82 6.84 -22.52 -6.09
C TYR A 82 7.20 -21.05 -6.34
N ALA A 83 6.35 -20.08 -5.95
CA ALA A 83 6.60 -18.66 -6.17
C ALA A 83 7.96 -18.18 -5.62
N PRO A 84 8.42 -18.59 -4.42
CA PRO A 84 9.74 -18.22 -3.92
C PRO A 84 10.88 -18.73 -4.81
N HIS A 85 10.76 -19.92 -5.39
CA HIS A 85 11.78 -20.50 -6.27
C HIS A 85 11.92 -19.75 -7.60
N VAL A 86 10.84 -19.13 -8.08
CA VAL A 86 10.87 -18.25 -9.26
C VAL A 86 11.36 -16.84 -8.87
N ASN A 87 10.97 -16.35 -7.70
CA ASN A 87 11.37 -15.04 -7.21
C ASN A 87 12.86 -14.93 -6.90
N TYR A 88 13.37 -15.85 -6.08
CA TYR A 88 14.75 -15.83 -5.59
C TYR A 88 15.68 -16.76 -6.38
N GLY A 89 15.12 -17.64 -7.20
CA GLY A 89 15.87 -18.67 -7.90
C GLY A 89 15.91 -19.98 -7.11
N HIS A 90 16.44 -21.01 -7.74
CA HIS A 90 16.55 -22.34 -7.13
C HIS A 90 17.70 -23.14 -7.76
N ARG A 91 18.24 -24.09 -6.98
CA ARG A 91 19.25 -25.02 -7.45
C ARG A 91 18.65 -26.04 -8.40
N ILE A 92 19.42 -26.44 -9.39
CA ILE A 92 19.13 -27.58 -10.27
C ILE A 92 19.87 -28.78 -9.68
N VAL A 93 19.15 -29.86 -9.40
CA VAL A 93 19.71 -31.09 -8.83
C VAL A 93 19.52 -32.26 -9.77
N ASN A 94 20.50 -33.17 -9.82
CA ASN A 94 20.40 -34.41 -10.59
C ASN A 94 19.72 -35.53 -9.77
N ASN A 95 19.54 -36.71 -10.37
CA ASN A 95 18.95 -37.88 -9.71
C ASN A 95 19.75 -38.37 -8.48
N LYS A 96 21.04 -38.02 -8.37
CA LYS A 96 21.90 -38.32 -7.21
C LYS A 96 21.81 -37.27 -6.10
N LYS A 97 20.93 -36.28 -6.24
CA LYS A 97 20.76 -35.13 -5.32
C LYS A 97 21.97 -34.18 -5.27
N GLU A 98 22.84 -34.23 -6.27
CA GLU A 98 23.96 -33.30 -6.41
C GLU A 98 23.48 -32.03 -7.10
N THR A 99 23.98 -30.86 -6.68
CA THR A 99 23.68 -29.58 -7.34
C THR A 99 24.49 -29.47 -8.63
N VAL A 100 23.81 -29.37 -9.76
CA VAL A 100 24.42 -29.29 -11.10
C VAL A 100 24.26 -27.90 -11.74
N GLY A 101 23.53 -27.00 -11.10
CA GLY A 101 23.34 -25.64 -11.61
C GLY A 101 22.43 -24.79 -10.72
N PHE A 102 22.15 -23.57 -11.18
CA PHE A 102 21.28 -22.62 -10.48
C PHE A 102 20.45 -21.80 -11.48
N VAL A 103 19.14 -21.72 -11.24
CA VAL A 103 18.24 -20.83 -11.97
C VAL A 103 18.19 -19.50 -11.23
N LYS A 104 18.59 -18.40 -11.90
CA LYS A 104 18.59 -17.05 -11.33
C LYS A 104 17.16 -16.58 -11.02
N GLY A 105 16.97 -15.98 -9.85
CA GLY A 105 15.71 -15.35 -9.46
C GLY A 105 15.33 -14.12 -10.29
N GLN A 106 14.03 -13.87 -10.43
CA GLN A 106 13.50 -12.72 -11.17
C GLN A 106 13.27 -11.47 -10.31
N PHE A 107 13.25 -11.64 -8.98
CA PHE A 107 13.04 -10.60 -7.98
C PHE A 107 11.82 -9.70 -8.26
N MET A 108 10.69 -10.35 -8.60
CA MET A 108 9.47 -9.65 -9.03
C MET A 108 8.84 -8.89 -7.86
N LEU A 109 8.84 -9.52 -6.67
CA LEU A 109 8.24 -8.94 -5.47
C LEU A 109 9.04 -7.71 -5.02
N GLU A 110 10.37 -7.77 -5.06
CA GLU A 110 11.27 -6.71 -4.62
C GLU A 110 11.16 -5.50 -5.55
N LYS A 111 11.08 -5.73 -6.86
CA LYS A 111 10.81 -4.66 -7.84
C LYS A 111 9.47 -3.98 -7.56
N ALA A 112 8.44 -4.76 -7.24
CA ALA A 112 7.13 -4.24 -6.90
C ALA A 112 7.15 -3.45 -5.58
N VAL A 113 7.86 -3.93 -4.55
CA VAL A 113 8.07 -3.21 -3.28
C VAL A 113 8.73 -1.86 -3.53
N GLY A 114 9.81 -1.81 -4.31
CA GLY A 114 10.45 -0.53 -4.67
C GLY A 114 9.53 0.44 -5.42
N LYS A 115 8.50 -0.06 -6.13
CA LYS A 115 7.48 0.78 -6.76
C LYS A 115 6.39 1.21 -5.79
N VAL A 116 6.01 0.35 -4.84
CA VAL A 116 5.11 0.69 -3.73
C VAL A 116 5.71 1.82 -2.91
N ASP A 117 6.99 1.75 -2.54
CA ASP A 117 7.65 2.77 -1.72
C ASP A 117 7.59 4.16 -2.36
N LYS A 118 7.90 4.23 -3.67
CA LYS A 118 7.78 5.46 -4.45
C LYS A 118 6.34 5.94 -4.56
N ALA A 119 5.40 5.01 -4.71
CA ALA A 119 3.98 5.33 -4.81
C ALA A 119 3.41 5.85 -3.48
N ILE A 120 3.84 5.31 -2.32
CA ILE A 120 3.40 5.77 -0.99
C ILE A 120 3.71 7.26 -0.85
N VAL A 121 4.93 7.69 -1.13
CA VAL A 121 5.33 9.10 -1.02
C VAL A 121 4.50 9.99 -1.95
N LYS A 122 4.29 9.54 -3.19
CA LYS A 122 3.52 10.30 -4.20
C LYS A 122 2.05 10.43 -3.81
N GLU A 123 1.42 9.33 -3.38
CA GLU A 123 0.01 9.33 -3.01
C GLU A 123 -0.22 10.06 -1.68
N PHE A 124 0.73 10.01 -0.74
CA PHE A 124 0.64 10.77 0.50
C PHE A 124 0.58 12.27 0.24
N LYS A 125 1.49 12.80 -0.59
CA LYS A 125 1.48 14.22 -0.98
C LYS A 125 0.15 14.62 -1.61
N LYS A 126 -0.39 13.80 -2.52
CA LYS A 126 -1.69 14.05 -3.16
C LYS A 126 -2.85 14.08 -2.17
N GLU A 127 -2.87 13.17 -1.19
CA GLU A 127 -3.94 13.12 -0.19
C GLU A 127 -3.85 14.31 0.79
N VAL A 128 -2.64 14.72 1.19
CA VAL A 128 -2.43 15.95 1.98
C VAL A 128 -2.95 17.17 1.21
N GLU A 129 -2.55 17.34 -0.06
CA GLU A 129 -3.06 18.43 -0.90
C GLU A 129 -4.59 18.38 -1.07
N ARG A 130 -5.17 17.19 -1.19
CA ARG A 130 -6.63 17.01 -1.26
C ARG A 130 -7.31 17.48 0.03
N VAL A 131 -6.77 17.12 1.20
CA VAL A 131 -7.31 17.54 2.50
C VAL A 131 -7.18 19.04 2.67
N ASN A 132 -6.02 19.63 2.34
CA ASN A 132 -5.83 21.08 2.37
C ASN A 132 -6.88 21.77 1.49
N ARG A 133 -7.00 21.41 0.21
CA ARG A 133 -8.03 22.00 -0.69
C ARG A 133 -9.46 21.87 -0.19
N LYS A 134 -9.77 20.84 0.61
CA LYS A 134 -11.11 20.62 1.17
C LYS A 134 -11.42 21.58 2.32
N HIS A 135 -10.41 21.94 3.12
CA HIS A 135 -10.55 22.72 4.36
C HIS A 135 -9.99 24.14 4.29
N ASP A 136 -9.31 24.52 3.20
CA ASP A 136 -8.76 25.86 2.97
C ASP A 136 -9.86 26.85 2.50
N LYS A 137 -11.00 26.86 3.20
CA LYS A 137 -12.15 27.75 2.95
C LYS A 137 -12.30 28.79 4.05
#